data_AF-A0A7X1FA81-F1
#
_entry.id   AF-A0A7X1FA81-F1
#
_cell.length_a   1.000
_cell.length_b   1.000
_cell.length_c   1.000
_cell.angle_alpha   90.00
_cell.angle_beta   90.00
_cell.angle_gamma   90.00
#
_symmetry.space_group_name_H-M   'P 1'
#
loop_
_entity.id
_entity.type
_entity.pdbx_description
1 polymer ?
#
loop_
_entity_poly.entity_id
_entity_poly.type
_entity_poly.pdbx_seq_one_letter_code
_entity_poly.pdbx_strand_id
1 'polypeptide(L)' 'MRQEPTWRIPVGIIGLILGLTVYGLLIARYVPGLVGTWHALLQTPVYIVLGIVWILPLRRFLIWMETGRWG' A
#
# COMPACT_ATOMS: atom_id res chain seq x y z
N MET A 1 9.25 -9.14 -23.92
CA MET A 1 10.20 -9.08 -22.79
C MET A 1 11.10 -7.88 -23.03
N ARG A 2 11.25 -6.96 -22.07
CA ARG A 2 12.09 -5.76 -22.27
C ARG A 2 13.56 -6.16 -22.24
N GLN A 3 14.36 -5.62 -23.15
CA GLN A 3 15.76 -6.00 -23.35
C GLN A 3 16.76 -5.08 -22.63
N GLU A 4 16.30 -3.97 -22.05
CA GLU A 4 17.19 -2.98 -21.40
C GLU A 4 16.91 -2.86 -19.90
N PRO A 5 17.95 -2.90 -19.04
CA PRO A 5 17.81 -2.75 -17.60
C PRO A 5 17.33 -1.34 -17.25
N THR A 6 16.23 -1.23 -16.49
CA THR A 6 15.70 0.06 -16.03
C THR A 6 15.72 0.13 -14.50
N TRP A 7 16.43 1.11 -13.93
CA TRP A 7 16.57 1.31 -12.49
C TRP A 7 15.24 1.59 -11.75
N ARG A 8 14.20 2.03 -12.47
CA ARG A 8 12.88 2.33 -11.90
C ARG A 8 12.18 1.13 -11.27
N ILE A 9 12.41 -0.08 -11.80
CA ILE A 9 11.78 -1.30 -11.28
C ILE A 9 12.33 -1.66 -9.89
N PRO A 10 13.65 -1.85 -9.67
CA PRO A 10 14.16 -2.18 -8.34
C PRO A 10 13.90 -1.06 -7.32
N VAL A 11 14.07 0.21 -7.71
CA VAL A 11 13.72 1.35 -6.85
C VAL A 11 12.24 1.38 -6.51
N GLY A 12 11.38 1.10 -7.50
CA GLY A 12 9.94 1.05 -7.30
C GLY A 12 9.53 -0.07 -6.35
N ILE A 13 10.12 -1.26 -6.48
CA ILE A 13 9.87 -2.38 -5.56
C ILE A 13 10.27 -2.02 -4.13
N ILE A 14 11.48 -1.45 -3.93
CA ILE A 14 11.93 -1.02 -2.61
C ILE A 14 10.98 0.05 -2.03
N GLY A 15 10.61 1.04 -2.85
CA GLY A 15 9.67 2.09 -2.46
C GLY A 15 8.29 1.54 -2.09
N LEU A 16 7.80 0.54 -2.83
CA LEU A 16 6.54 -0.13 -2.54
C LEU A 16 6.59 -0.89 -1.22
N ILE A 17 7.64 -1.69 -1.01
CA ILE A 17 7.84 -2.44 0.24
C ILE A 17 7.90 -1.48 1.41
N LEU A 18 8.72 -0.43 1.34
CA LEU A 18 8.83 0.58 2.40
C LEU A 18 7.49 1.28 2.65
N GLY A 19 6.79 1.69 1.59
CA GLY A 19 5.48 2.33 1.69
C GLY A 19 4.44 1.44 2.39
N LEU A 20 4.38 0.16 2.00
CA LEU A 20 3.47 -0.81 2.62
C LEU A 20 3.87 -1.14 4.06
N THR A 21 5.17 -1.23 4.37
CA THR A 21 5.66 -1.40 5.73
C THR A 21 5.26 -0.22 6.61
N VAL A 22 5.50 1.01 6.17
CA VAL A 22 5.09 2.22 6.91
C VAL A 22 3.58 2.23 7.09
N TYR A 23 2.81 1.96 6.03
CA TYR A 23 1.35 1.92 6.10
C TYR A 23 0.84 0.89 7.13
N GLY A 24 1.37 -0.33 7.09
CA GLY A 24 1.03 -1.38 8.05
C GLY A 24 1.42 -1.02 9.48
N LEU A 25 2.60 -0.43 9.69
CA LEU A 25 3.05 0.02 11.01
C LEU A 25 2.16 1.15 11.57
N LEU A 26 1.77 2.12 10.73
CA LEU A 26 0.85 3.17 11.14
C LEU A 26 -0.51 2.58 11.56
N ILE A 27 -1.05 1.65 10.78
CA ILE A 27 -2.30 0.97 11.15
C ILE A 27 -2.13 0.22 12.48
N ALA A 28 -1.11 -0.64 12.60
CA ALA A 28 -0.86 -1.43 13.79
C ALA A 28 -0.64 -0.58 15.04
N ARG A 29 -0.04 0.61 14.89
CA ARG A 29 0.23 1.52 15.99
C ARG A 29 -1.02 2.30 16.43
N TYR A 30 -1.81 2.81 15.50
CA TYR A 30 -2.83 3.82 15.79
C TYR A 30 -4.26 3.27 15.78
N VAL A 31 -4.58 2.32 14.89
CA VAL A 31 -5.95 1.83 14.71
C VAL A 31 -6.49 1.07 15.92
N PRO A 32 -5.71 0.19 16.59
CA PRO A 32 -6.18 -0.48 17.81
C PRO A 32 -6.58 0.49 18.93
N GLY A 33 -5.92 1.66 19.03
CA GLY A 33 -6.28 2.69 20.02
C GLY A 33 -7.61 3.39 19.72
N LEU A 34 -8.07 3.37 18.47
CA LEU A 34 -9.30 4.04 18.03
C LEU A 34 -10.52 3.09 18.03
N VAL A 35 -10.32 1.85 17.56
CA VAL A 35 -11.42 0.88 17.38
C VAL A 35 -11.33 -0.34 18.29
N GLY A 36 -10.31 -0.43 19.15
CA GLY A 36 -10.07 -1.61 19.98
C GLY A 36 -11.18 -1.92 20.99
N THR A 37 -11.97 -0.92 21.40
CA THR A 37 -13.12 -1.11 22.30
C THR A 37 -14.41 -1.48 21.56
N TRP A 38 -14.41 -1.44 20.22
CA TRP A 38 -15.60 -1.73 19.43
C TRP A 38 -15.86 -3.24 19.37
N HIS A 39 -17.12 -3.61 19.15
CA HIS A 39 -17.46 -4.99 18.84
C HIS A 39 -16.73 -5.47 17.57
N ALA A 40 -16.33 -6.73 17.53
CA ALA A 40 -15.55 -7.28 16.41
C ALA A 40 -16.21 -7.04 15.04
N LEU A 41 -17.54 -7.14 14.95
CA LEU A 41 -18.30 -6.88 13.72
C LEU A 41 -18.16 -5.45 13.20
N LEU A 42 -17.93 -4.47 14.08
CA LEU A 42 -17.70 -3.08 13.69
C LEU A 42 -16.22 -2.83 13.33
N GLN A 43 -15.29 -3.58 13.93
CA GLN A 43 -13.88 -3.53 13.55
C GLN A 43 -13.65 -4.10 12.15
N THR A 44 -14.35 -5.18 11.80
CA THR A 44 -14.25 -5.86 10.50
C THR A 44 -14.32 -4.91 9.30
N PRO A 45 -15.37 -4.09 9.10
CA PRO A 45 -15.44 -3.17 7.96
C PRO A 45 -14.31 -2.13 7.97
N VAL A 46 -13.86 -1.67 9.15
CA VAL A 46 -12.72 -0.74 9.25
C VAL A 46 -11.45 -1.38 8.69
N TYR A 47 -11.12 -2.60 9.14
CA TYR A 47 -9.93 -3.30 8.64
C TYR A 47 -10.06 -3.74 7.18
N ILE A 48 -11.26 -4.05 6.69
CA ILE A 48 -11.50 -4.32 5.27
C ILE A 48 -11.20 -3.07 4.43
N VAL A 49 -11.76 -1.91 4.82
CA VAL A 49 -11.53 -0.66 4.09
C VAL A 49 -10.05 -0.29 4.11
N LEU A 50 -9.39 -0.34 5.28
CA LEU A 50 -7.95 -0.09 5.40
C LEU A 50 -7.12 -1.11 4.59
N GLY A 51 -7.55 -2.37 4.52
CA GLY A 51 -6.92 -3.41 3.73
C GLY A 51 -7.08 -3.23 2.21
N ILE A 52 -8.02 -2.41 1.75
CA ILE A 52 -8.30 -2.18 0.32
C ILE A 52 -7.83 -0.80 -0.14
N VAL A 53 -7.92 0.22 0.70
CA VAL A 53 -7.72 1.63 0.27
C VAL A 53 -6.32 1.88 -0.31
N TRP A 54 -5.31 1.15 0.13
CA TRP A 54 -3.93 1.26 -0.37
C TRP A 54 -3.76 0.78 -1.83
N ILE A 55 -4.75 0.08 -2.40
CA ILE A 55 -4.74 -0.36 -3.80
C ILE A 55 -4.95 0.84 -4.75
N LEU A 56 -5.67 1.88 -4.31
CA LEU A 56 -5.95 3.08 -5.12
C LEU A 56 -4.67 3.73 -5.66
N PRO A 57 -3.65 4.05 -4.84
CA PRO A 57 -2.38 4.59 -5.35
C PRO A 57 -1.52 3.53 -6.05
N LEU A 58 -1.70 2.22 -5.73
CA LEU A 58 -0.87 1.14 -6.27
C LEU A 58 -0.93 1.09 -7.79
N ARG A 59 -2.12 1.21 -8.39
CA ARG A 59 -2.28 1.17 -9.86
C ARG A 59 -1.38 2.17 -10.57
N ARG A 60 -1.41 3.45 -10.16
CA ARG A 60 -0.60 4.51 -10.78
C ARG A 60 0.89 4.28 -10.54
N PHE A 61 1.24 3.77 -9.36
CA PHE A 61 2.63 3.46 -9.03
C PHE A 61 3.19 2.32 -9.89
N LEU A 62 2.42 1.25 -10.11
CA LEU A 62 2.79 0.15 -11.01
C LEU A 62 2.98 0.65 -12.45
N ILE A 63 2.05 1.49 -12.94
CA ILE A 63 2.15 2.08 -14.28
C ILE A 63 3.38 2.96 -14.40
N TRP A 64 3.74 3.72 -13.36
CA TRP A 64 4.98 4.47 -13.32
C TRP A 64 6.21 3.56 -13.29
N MET A 65 6.21 2.45 -12.55
CA MET A 65 7.34 1.51 -12.51
C MET A 65 7.57 0.82 -13.85
N GLU A 66 6.52 0.60 -14.62
CA GLU A 66 6.61 0.01 -15.94
C GLU A 66 6.89 1.06 -17.01
N THR A 67 6.12 2.13 -17.12
CA THR A 67 6.15 3.04 -18.28
C THR A 67 6.89 4.37 -18.06
N GLY A 68 7.13 4.76 -16.81
CA GLY A 68 7.76 6.03 -16.43
C GLY A 68 6.79 7.20 -16.45
N ARG A 69 5.51 6.93 -16.72
CA ARG A 69 4.40 7.89 -16.76
C ARG A 69 3.39 7.54 -15.66
N TRP A 70 2.66 8.53 -15.15
CA TRP A 70 1.75 8.40 -14.00
C TRP A 70 0.27 8.09 -14.34
N GLY A 71 -0.01 7.50 -15.51
CA GLY A 71 -1.38 7.23 -16.01
C GLY A 71 -2.20 6.24 -15.18
#